data_AF-A0AAJ0ESC8-F1
#
_entry.id   AF-A0AAJ0ESC8-F1
#
_cell.length_a   1.000
_cell.length_b   1.000
_cell.length_c   1.000
_cell.angle_alpha   90.00
_cell.angle_beta   90.00
_cell.angle_gamma   90.00
#
_symmetry.space_group_name_H-M   'P 1'
#
loop_
_entity.id
_entity.type
_entity.pdbx_description
1 polymer ?
#
loop_
_entity_poly.entity_id
_entity_poly.type
_entity_poly.pdbx_seq_one_letter_code
_entity_poly.pdbx_strand_id
1 'polypeptide(L)'
;MPMPPDFYDWVSYGSQLQLPIDRPSTDLAVLIARFVETSSIIHNHVISDGKPKTASVIQQLLDLDKDLASWENGLEGDWIYRTVHATHLPPKAVFQCEYHKYHDVWTARIWNYYRWCRILVNQNLLDLTNKNPVSSLSLVSAAARDNFLNLIRQLARDILVSAPTHWRHPALDGPAQITVESPGGGGAGSAGLPALLFHLKVAGCAPGVPKEYWEWALGIIQTIWGDMGMLHARSMMEAMRAHEDTVLRTGAAGILADDW
;
A
#
# COMPACT_ATOMS: atom_id res chain seq x y z
N MET A 1 -18.13 -7.99 -3.76
CA MET A 1 -19.15 -8.41 -2.79
C MET A 1 -19.38 -7.24 -1.85
N PRO A 2 -20.62 -6.89 -1.48
CA PRO A 2 -20.85 -5.94 -0.39
C PRO A 2 -20.21 -6.47 0.89
N MET A 3 -19.84 -5.57 1.82
CA MET A 3 -19.42 -6.04 3.15
C MET A 3 -20.54 -6.84 3.81
N PRO A 4 -20.21 -7.82 4.67
CA PRO A 4 -21.23 -8.53 5.44
C PRO A 4 -22.16 -7.53 6.16
N PRO A 5 -23.48 -7.78 6.23
CA PRO A 5 -24.45 -6.83 6.76
C PRO A 5 -24.06 -6.26 8.13
N ASP A 6 -23.54 -7.12 9.00
CA ASP A 6 -23.20 -6.75 10.37
C ASP A 6 -21.81 -6.10 10.48
N PHE A 7 -21.02 -6.00 9.40
CA PHE A 7 -19.63 -5.52 9.48
C PHE A 7 -19.54 -4.12 10.08
N TYR A 8 -20.35 -3.19 9.58
CA TYR A 8 -20.35 -1.82 10.08
C TYR A 8 -20.90 -1.73 11.52
N ASP A 9 -21.85 -2.59 11.88
CA ASP A 9 -22.37 -2.69 13.25
C ASP A 9 -21.30 -3.21 14.21
N TRP A 10 -20.54 -4.23 13.80
CA TRP A 10 -19.40 -4.77 14.54
C TRP A 10 -18.28 -3.76 14.70
N VAL A 11 -17.92 -3.02 13.64
CA VAL A 11 -16.89 -1.98 13.71
C VAL A 11 -17.35 -0.83 14.59
N SER A 12 -18.61 -0.39 14.47
CA SER A 12 -19.22 0.64 15.31
C SER A 12 -19.21 0.23 16.78
N TYR A 13 -19.70 -0.97 17.08
CA TYR A 13 -19.68 -1.52 18.44
C TYR A 13 -18.26 -1.66 18.99
N GLY A 14 -17.33 -2.20 18.20
CA GLY A 14 -15.92 -2.32 18.57
C GLY A 14 -15.27 -0.97 18.88
N SER A 15 -15.57 0.06 18.08
CA SER A 15 -15.03 1.41 18.28
C SER A 15 -15.47 2.05 19.60
N GLN A 16 -16.65 1.69 20.13
CA GLN A 16 -17.14 2.18 21.42
C GLN A 16 -16.43 1.54 22.61
N LEU A 17 -15.86 0.35 22.42
CA LEU A 17 -15.16 -0.41 23.46
C LEU A 17 -13.65 -0.18 23.44
N GLN A 18 -13.13 0.48 22.41
CA GLN A 18 -11.70 0.72 22.25
C GLN A 18 -11.21 1.90 23.08
N LEU A 19 -9.94 1.82 23.46
CA LEU A 19 -9.24 2.97 24.04
C LEU A 19 -9.08 4.05 22.96
N PRO A 20 -9.11 5.35 23.32
CA PRO A 20 -8.95 6.43 22.35
C PRO A 20 -7.68 6.32 21.49
N ILE A 21 -6.61 5.73 22.05
CA ILE A 21 -5.36 5.49 21.35
C ILE A 21 -5.48 4.49 20.20
N ASP A 22 -6.45 3.57 20.24
CA ASP A 22 -6.63 2.55 19.19
C ASP A 22 -7.53 3.04 18.03
N ARG A 23 -8.21 4.18 18.20
CA ARG A 23 -9.21 4.69 17.27
C ARG A 23 -8.74 4.83 15.82
N PRO A 24 -7.50 5.26 15.53
CA PRO A 24 -7.03 5.34 14.14
C PRO A 24 -7.07 3.99 13.42
N SER A 25 -6.91 2.87 14.13
CA SER A 25 -7.01 1.53 13.51
C SER A 25 -8.42 1.20 13.03
N THR A 26 -9.46 1.51 13.82
CA THR A 26 -10.86 1.29 13.42
C THR A 26 -11.33 2.26 12.36
N ASP A 27 -10.93 3.53 12.46
CA ASP A 27 -11.28 4.54 11.46
C ASP A 27 -10.71 4.12 10.09
N LEU A 28 -9.47 3.62 10.05
CA LEU A 28 -8.88 3.08 8.83
C LEU A 28 -9.62 1.84 8.30
N ALA A 29 -10.06 0.94 9.19
CA ALA A 29 -10.79 -0.26 8.78
C ALA A 29 -12.08 0.08 8.01
N VAL A 30 -12.80 1.14 8.41
CA VAL A 30 -13.98 1.64 7.68
C VAL A 30 -13.59 2.17 6.30
N LEU A 31 -12.48 2.90 6.18
CA LEU A 31 -11.99 3.40 4.89
C LEU A 31 -11.59 2.25 3.94
N ILE A 32 -10.92 1.22 4.47
CA ILE A 32 -10.56 0.03 3.70
C ILE A 32 -11.81 -0.75 3.25
N ALA A 33 -12.84 -0.84 4.10
CA ALA A 33 -14.10 -1.47 3.73
C ALA A 33 -14.79 -0.75 2.55
N ARG A 34 -14.85 0.59 2.61
CA ARG A 34 -15.33 1.43 1.50
C ARG A 34 -14.52 1.23 0.22
N PHE A 35 -13.20 1.11 0.33
CA PHE A 35 -12.34 0.76 -0.81
C PHE A 35 -12.73 -0.59 -1.41
N VAL A 36 -12.90 -1.63 -0.60
CA VAL A 36 -13.23 -2.99 -1.06
C VAL A 36 -14.58 -3.01 -1.77
N GLU A 37 -15.58 -2.30 -1.26
CA GLU A 37 -16.89 -2.16 -1.91
C GLU A 37 -16.77 -1.46 -3.26
N THR A 38 -16.05 -0.34 -3.32
CA THR A 38 -15.84 0.43 -4.55
C THR A 38 -15.05 -0.39 -5.58
N SER A 39 -13.99 -1.06 -5.16
CA SER A 39 -13.18 -1.98 -5.99
C SER A 39 -14.03 -3.14 -6.53
N SER A 40 -14.91 -3.70 -5.70
CA SER A 40 -15.88 -4.70 -6.15
C SER A 40 -16.80 -4.15 -7.25
N ILE A 41 -17.23 -2.89 -7.19
CA ILE A 41 -18.05 -2.29 -8.25
C ILE A 41 -17.24 -2.23 -9.55
N ILE A 42 -15.99 -1.78 -9.48
CA ILE A 42 -15.08 -1.65 -10.63
C ILE A 42 -14.85 -3.00 -11.31
N HIS A 43 -14.67 -4.07 -10.54
CA HIS A 43 -14.37 -5.40 -11.09
C HIS A 43 -15.59 -6.20 -11.56
N ASN A 44 -16.76 -5.98 -10.96
CA ASN A 44 -17.96 -6.80 -11.25
C ASN A 44 -19.00 -6.11 -12.13
N HIS A 45 -18.85 -4.82 -12.42
CA HIS A 45 -19.77 -4.08 -13.28
C HIS A 45 -19.06 -3.50 -14.48
N VAL A 46 -19.80 -3.38 -15.58
CA VAL A 46 -19.34 -2.65 -16.75
C VAL A 46 -19.25 -1.17 -16.39
N ILE A 47 -18.02 -0.65 -16.41
CA ILE A 47 -17.70 0.78 -16.34
C ILE A 47 -17.48 1.26 -17.76
N SER A 48 -18.19 2.30 -18.18
CA SER A 48 -18.14 2.80 -19.56
C SER A 48 -18.08 4.31 -19.59
N ASP A 49 -17.29 4.84 -20.51
CA ASP A 49 -17.10 6.27 -20.64
C ASP A 49 -18.41 7.01 -20.99
N GLY A 50 -18.53 8.25 -20.52
CA GLY A 50 -19.71 9.09 -20.67
C GLY A 50 -20.94 8.65 -19.87
N LYS A 51 -20.86 7.60 -19.03
CA LYS A 51 -21.97 7.17 -18.17
C LYS A 51 -21.92 7.85 -16.79
N PRO A 52 -23.07 8.26 -16.22
CA PRO A 52 -23.12 8.86 -14.88
C PRO A 52 -22.57 7.93 -13.78
N LYS A 53 -22.76 6.62 -13.93
CA LYS A 53 -22.22 5.62 -12.99
C LYS A 53 -20.69 5.66 -12.92
N THR A 54 -20.01 5.84 -14.04
CA THR A 54 -18.55 5.93 -14.10
C THR A 54 -18.04 7.17 -13.38
N ALA A 55 -18.67 8.33 -13.64
CA ALA A 55 -18.35 9.56 -12.91
C ALA A 55 -18.61 9.42 -11.40
N SER A 56 -19.70 8.76 -11.01
CA SER A 56 -20.02 8.48 -9.60
C SER A 56 -18.95 7.61 -8.92
N VAL A 57 -18.45 6.56 -9.59
CA VAL A 57 -17.37 5.72 -9.06
C VAL A 57 -16.06 6.49 -8.93
N ILE A 58 -15.72 7.34 -9.92
CA ILE A 58 -14.53 8.21 -9.85
C ILE A 58 -14.65 9.18 -8.66
N GLN A 59 -15.81 9.81 -8.49
CA GLN A 59 -16.06 10.70 -7.35
C GLN A 59 -15.93 9.97 -6.01
N GLN A 60 -16.48 8.75 -5.88
CA GLN A 60 -16.35 7.96 -4.65
C GLN A 60 -14.89 7.66 -4.29
N LEU A 61 -14.03 7.39 -5.30
CA LEU A 61 -12.60 7.19 -5.08
C LEU A 61 -11.89 8.49 -4.69
N LEU A 62 -12.25 9.63 -5.28
CA LEU A 62 -11.71 10.95 -4.91
C LEU A 62 -12.06 11.31 -3.46
N ASP A 63 -13.31 11.10 -3.07
CA ASP A 63 -13.78 11.33 -1.70
C ASP A 63 -13.05 10.41 -0.72
N LEU A 64 -12.85 9.14 -1.10
CA LEU A 64 -12.10 8.19 -0.28
C LEU A 64 -10.62 8.56 -0.14
N ASP A 65 -9.94 9.02 -1.20
CA ASP A 65 -8.55 9.50 -1.09
C ASP A 65 -8.45 10.71 -0.14
N LYS A 66 -9.43 11.63 -0.22
CA LYS A 66 -9.50 12.78 0.69
C LYS A 66 -9.70 12.35 2.15
N ASP A 67 -10.54 11.34 2.39
CA ASP A 67 -10.77 10.81 3.74
C ASP A 67 -9.52 10.09 4.26
N LEU A 68 -8.81 9.34 3.41
CA LEU A 68 -7.51 8.74 3.72
C LEU A 68 -6.45 9.80 4.04
N ALA A 69 -6.40 10.90 3.28
CA ALA A 69 -5.52 12.04 3.57
C ALA A 69 -5.84 12.67 4.93
N SER A 70 -7.13 12.81 5.23
CA SER A 70 -7.60 13.37 6.50
C SER A 70 -7.26 12.47 7.68
N TRP A 71 -7.36 11.14 7.48
CA TRP A 71 -6.93 10.16 8.46
C TRP A 71 -5.44 10.31 8.81
N GLU A 72 -4.56 10.40 7.80
CA GLU A 72 -3.12 10.60 8.01
C GLU A 72 -2.81 11.92 8.71
N ASN A 73 -3.43 13.02 8.27
CA ASN A 73 -3.23 14.35 8.87
C ASN A 73 -3.76 14.46 10.31
N GLY A 74 -4.69 13.57 10.71
CA GLY A 74 -5.27 13.53 12.04
C GLY A 74 -4.49 12.70 13.06
N LEU A 75 -3.41 12.03 12.64
CA LEU A 75 -2.60 11.20 13.54
C LEU A 75 -1.78 12.06 14.51
N GLU A 76 -1.65 11.58 15.75
CA GLU A 76 -0.90 12.25 16.80
C GLU A 76 -0.27 11.24 17.78
N GLY A 77 0.64 11.73 18.63
CA GLY A 77 1.26 10.93 19.69
C GLY A 77 1.98 9.67 19.16
N ASP A 78 1.61 8.51 19.70
CA ASP A 78 2.24 7.22 19.40
C ASP A 78 2.04 6.75 17.95
N TRP A 79 1.11 7.37 17.21
CA TRP A 79 0.90 7.10 15.79
C TRP A 79 1.93 7.75 14.87
N ILE A 80 2.69 8.73 15.37
CA ILE A 80 3.73 9.42 14.60
C ILE A 80 5.00 8.55 14.57
N TYR A 81 5.39 8.12 13.38
CA TYR A 81 6.67 7.45 13.16
C TYR A 81 7.78 8.47 12.88
N ARG A 82 9.03 8.03 13.03
CA ARG A 82 10.20 8.79 12.61
C ARG A 82 10.99 8.05 11.53
N THR A 83 11.55 8.78 10.60
CA THR A 83 12.50 8.24 9.62
C THR A 83 13.91 8.35 10.16
N VAL A 84 14.65 7.23 10.15
CA VAL A 84 16.03 7.15 10.62
C VAL A 84 16.94 6.79 9.46
N HIS A 85 17.99 7.59 9.26
CA HIS A 85 19.02 7.31 8.27
C HIS A 85 20.08 6.39 8.89
N ALA A 86 20.39 5.30 8.20
CA ALA A 86 21.22 4.21 8.68
C ALA A 86 22.15 3.70 7.57
N THR A 87 23.07 4.56 7.14
CA THR A 87 24.08 4.26 6.09
C THR A 87 25.05 3.13 6.45
N HIS A 88 25.12 2.76 7.73
CA HIS A 88 25.94 1.65 8.22
C HIS A 88 25.22 0.28 8.10
N LEU A 89 23.92 0.26 7.80
CA LEU A 89 23.15 -0.98 7.68
C LEU A 89 23.17 -1.52 6.24
N PRO A 90 23.05 -2.84 6.04
CA PRO A 90 23.06 -3.45 4.72
C PRO A 90 21.91 -2.96 3.82
N PRO A 91 22.18 -2.43 2.61
CA PRO A 91 21.14 -1.92 1.70
C PRO A 91 20.10 -2.96 1.26
N LYS A 92 20.47 -4.25 1.27
CA LYS A 92 19.53 -5.36 1.00
C LYS A 92 18.47 -5.54 2.09
N ALA A 93 18.72 -5.04 3.31
CA ALA A 93 17.80 -5.10 4.42
C ALA A 93 17.10 -3.76 4.68
N VAL A 94 17.75 -2.64 4.34
CA VAL A 94 17.29 -1.28 4.64
C VAL A 94 17.24 -0.47 3.35
N PHE A 95 16.02 -0.21 2.87
CA PHE A 95 15.81 0.47 1.59
C PHE A 95 16.35 1.91 1.64
N GLN A 96 17.16 2.29 0.65
CA GLN A 96 17.76 3.62 0.55
C GLN A 96 18.45 4.11 1.84
N CYS A 97 19.01 3.17 2.62
CA CYS A 97 19.63 3.47 3.92
C CYS A 97 18.69 4.16 4.91
N GLU A 98 17.37 3.99 4.79
CA GLU A 98 16.39 4.54 5.71
C GLU A 98 15.49 3.44 6.28
N TYR A 99 15.04 3.66 7.51
CA TYR A 99 13.96 2.88 8.08
C TYR A 99 13.00 3.73 8.90
N HIS A 100 11.74 3.30 8.96
CA HIS A 100 10.76 3.92 9.85
C HIS A 100 10.79 3.25 11.22
N LYS A 101 10.81 4.08 12.26
CA LYS A 101 10.69 3.66 13.66
C LYS A 101 9.36 4.11 14.23
N TYR A 102 8.58 3.13 14.67
CA TYR A 102 7.22 3.30 15.18
C TYR A 102 7.21 3.16 16.70
N HIS A 103 6.09 3.55 17.33
CA HIS A 103 5.85 3.24 18.74
C HIS A 103 5.88 1.72 18.99
N ASP A 104 5.21 0.96 18.12
CA ASP A 104 5.19 -0.50 18.12
C ASP A 104 4.94 -1.08 16.72
N VAL A 105 5.02 -2.41 16.61
CA VAL A 105 4.77 -3.15 15.37
C VAL A 105 3.31 -3.08 14.92
N TRP A 106 2.37 -2.84 15.82
CA TRP A 106 0.94 -2.73 15.48
C TRP A 106 0.70 -1.45 14.68
N THR A 107 1.19 -0.32 15.20
CA THR A 107 1.20 0.99 14.55
C THR A 107 1.83 0.90 13.16
N ALA A 108 2.98 0.23 13.05
CA ALA A 108 3.63 0.00 11.77
C ALA A 108 2.73 -0.74 10.77
N ARG A 109 2.00 -1.78 11.23
CA ARG A 109 1.09 -2.56 10.37
C ARG A 109 -0.04 -1.70 9.85
N ILE A 110 -0.67 -0.91 10.73
CA ILE A 110 -1.76 -0.01 10.35
C ILE A 110 -1.29 1.03 9.33
N TRP A 111 -0.10 1.60 9.51
CA TRP A 111 0.52 2.49 8.51
C TRP A 111 0.69 1.82 7.14
N ASN A 112 1.13 0.57 7.09
CA ASN A 112 1.29 -0.13 5.81
C ASN A 112 -0.06 -0.50 5.16
N TYR A 113 -1.09 -0.83 5.94
CA TYR A 113 -2.45 -1.00 5.41
C TYR A 113 -2.99 0.30 4.81
N TYR A 114 -2.74 1.43 5.47
CA TYR A 114 -3.10 2.76 4.98
C TYR A 114 -2.42 3.04 3.63
N ARG A 115 -1.09 2.93 3.57
CA ARG A 115 -0.31 3.18 2.35
C ARG A 115 -0.73 2.25 1.21
N TRP A 116 -0.95 0.98 1.51
CA TRP A 116 -1.43 0.00 0.56
C TRP A 116 -2.79 0.37 -0.02
N CYS A 117 -3.77 0.68 0.83
CA CYS A 117 -5.10 1.06 0.39
C CYS A 117 -5.04 2.33 -0.46
N ARG A 118 -4.30 3.35 -0.01
CA ARG A 118 -4.20 4.62 -0.70
C ARG A 118 -3.47 4.52 -2.05
N ILE A 119 -2.45 3.66 -2.18
CA ILE A 119 -1.84 3.33 -3.49
C ILE A 119 -2.90 2.76 -4.44
N LEU A 120 -3.68 1.77 -3.99
CA LEU A 120 -4.67 1.13 -4.85
C LEU A 120 -5.83 2.07 -5.23
N VAL A 121 -6.25 2.96 -4.32
CA VAL A 121 -7.24 4.01 -4.64
C VAL A 121 -6.72 4.91 -5.75
N ASN A 122 -5.49 5.42 -5.62
CA ASN A 122 -4.90 6.32 -6.62
C ASN A 122 -4.60 5.61 -7.94
N GLN A 123 -4.20 4.34 -7.90
CA GLN A 123 -4.04 3.52 -9.10
C GLN A 123 -5.39 3.32 -9.82
N ASN A 124 -6.47 3.03 -9.09
CA ASN A 124 -7.80 2.92 -9.68
C ASN A 124 -8.27 4.25 -10.28
N LEU A 125 -7.96 5.39 -9.63
CA LEU A 125 -8.25 6.72 -10.16
C LEU A 125 -7.52 6.97 -11.48
N LEU A 126 -6.22 6.66 -11.57
CA LEU A 126 -5.44 6.76 -12.80
C LEU A 126 -6.03 5.89 -13.91
N ASP A 127 -6.27 4.60 -13.62
CA ASP A 127 -6.81 3.64 -14.57
C ASP A 127 -8.18 4.06 -15.11
N LEU A 128 -9.09 4.49 -14.22
CA LEU A 128 -10.43 4.91 -14.60
C LEU A 128 -10.42 6.21 -15.39
N THR A 129 -9.58 7.17 -15.00
CA THR A 129 -9.42 8.44 -15.71
C THR A 129 -8.87 8.20 -17.12
N ASN A 130 -7.86 7.33 -17.26
CA ASN A 130 -7.28 6.93 -18.54
C ASN A 130 -8.30 6.26 -19.47
N LYS A 131 -9.07 5.31 -18.94
CA LYS A 131 -10.02 4.52 -19.72
C LYS A 131 -11.33 5.26 -20.00
N ASN A 132 -11.64 6.31 -19.24
CA ASN A 132 -12.91 7.03 -19.31
C ASN A 132 -12.70 8.57 -19.29
N PRO A 133 -12.12 9.14 -20.36
CA PRO A 133 -11.80 10.56 -20.43
C PRO A 133 -13.04 11.47 -20.35
N VAL A 134 -14.17 11.08 -20.95
CA VAL A 134 -15.40 11.92 -20.92
C VAL A 134 -15.98 11.97 -19.51
N SER A 135 -16.05 10.83 -18.82
CA SER A 135 -16.55 10.74 -17.45
C SER A 135 -15.65 11.40 -16.41
N SER A 136 -14.34 11.48 -16.68
CA SER A 136 -13.35 12.06 -15.75
C SER A 136 -13.07 13.55 -15.99
N LEU A 137 -13.40 14.09 -17.17
CA LEU A 137 -13.04 15.46 -17.59
C LEU A 137 -13.38 16.56 -16.57
N SER A 138 -14.53 16.44 -15.89
CA SER A 138 -14.99 17.44 -14.91
C SER A 138 -14.50 17.17 -13.48
N LEU A 139 -13.90 16.01 -13.23
CA LEU A 139 -13.53 15.52 -11.91
C LEU A 139 -12.01 15.53 -11.69
N VAL A 140 -11.23 15.25 -12.73
CA VAL A 140 -9.79 15.05 -12.64
C VAL A 140 -9.09 15.91 -13.67
N SER A 141 -8.29 16.87 -13.17
CA SER A 141 -7.43 17.69 -14.02
C SER A 141 -6.14 16.94 -14.40
N ALA A 142 -5.42 17.41 -15.42
CA ALA A 142 -4.12 16.86 -15.77
C ALA A 142 -3.14 16.91 -14.58
N ALA A 143 -3.08 18.04 -13.87
CA ALA A 143 -2.24 18.20 -12.67
C ALA A 143 -2.63 17.23 -11.53
N ALA A 144 -3.91 16.86 -11.40
CA ALA A 144 -4.33 15.88 -10.42
C ALA A 144 -3.74 14.48 -10.71
N ARG A 145 -3.58 14.12 -11.99
CA ARG A 145 -2.95 12.84 -12.39
C ARG A 145 -1.48 12.77 -11.97
N ASP A 146 -0.72 13.83 -12.20
CA ASP A 146 0.68 13.90 -11.79
C ASP A 146 0.81 13.78 -10.27
N ASN A 147 -0.12 14.41 -9.53
CA ASN A 147 -0.19 14.28 -8.08
C ASN A 147 -0.47 12.84 -7.63
N PHE A 148 -1.37 12.11 -8.30
CA PHE A 148 -1.63 10.70 -8.00
C PHE A 148 -0.39 9.83 -8.20
N LEU A 149 0.34 10.01 -9.31
CA LEU A 149 1.58 9.28 -9.58
C LEU A 149 2.67 9.58 -8.53
N ASN A 150 2.86 10.85 -8.20
CA ASN A 150 3.84 11.25 -7.19
C ASN A 150 3.49 10.70 -5.81
N LEU A 151 2.21 10.74 -5.43
CA LEU A 151 1.74 10.16 -4.18
C LEU A 151 1.94 8.64 -4.14
N ILE A 152 1.61 7.93 -5.23
CA ILE A 152 1.85 6.48 -5.35
C ILE A 152 3.34 6.17 -5.13
N ARG A 153 4.24 6.90 -5.81
CA ARG A 153 5.69 6.72 -5.68
C ARG A 153 6.17 6.94 -4.24
N GLN A 154 5.66 7.96 -3.57
CA GLN A 154 5.99 8.24 -2.18
C GLN A 154 5.49 7.13 -1.25
N LEU A 155 4.22 6.74 -1.35
CA LEU A 155 3.63 5.70 -0.48
C LEU A 155 4.31 4.34 -0.71
N ALA A 156 4.65 4.01 -1.96
CA ALA A 156 5.38 2.80 -2.30
C ALA A 156 6.77 2.80 -1.64
N ARG A 157 7.50 3.92 -1.75
CA ARG A 157 8.78 4.11 -1.06
C ARG A 157 8.64 3.87 0.44
N ASP A 158 7.62 4.46 1.06
CA ASP A 158 7.41 4.41 2.50
C ASP A 158 7.05 3.00 3.02
N ILE A 159 6.48 2.14 2.18
CA ILE A 159 6.32 0.70 2.44
C ILE A 159 7.67 -0.02 2.43
N LEU A 160 8.54 0.30 1.47
CA LEU A 160 9.88 -0.32 1.39
C LEU A 160 10.73 0.09 2.60
N VAL A 161 10.72 1.37 2.96
CA VAL A 161 11.43 1.93 4.13
C VAL A 161 10.87 1.37 5.45
N SER A 162 9.60 0.99 5.53
CA SER A 162 9.05 0.40 6.77
C SER A 162 9.41 -1.08 6.95
N ALA A 163 9.82 -1.80 5.89
CA ALA A 163 10.00 -3.25 5.92
C ALA A 163 10.89 -3.78 7.07
N PRO A 164 11.99 -3.11 7.49
CA PRO A 164 12.82 -3.56 8.62
C PRO A 164 12.05 -3.69 9.94
N THR A 165 10.98 -2.92 10.14
CA THR A 165 10.12 -3.05 11.33
C THR A 165 9.25 -4.30 11.26
N HIS A 166 8.88 -4.74 10.07
CA HIS A 166 7.92 -5.83 9.88
C HIS A 166 8.56 -7.21 9.85
N TRP A 167 9.81 -7.30 9.43
CA TRP A 167 10.51 -8.57 9.26
C TRP A 167 12.00 -8.46 9.62
N ARG A 168 12.50 -9.52 10.26
CA ARG A 168 13.90 -9.66 10.67
C ARG A 168 14.72 -10.19 9.50
N HIS A 169 15.32 -9.29 8.73
CA HIS A 169 16.11 -9.68 7.57
C HIS A 169 17.40 -10.41 8.02
N PRO A 170 17.75 -11.62 7.52
CA PRO A 170 18.92 -12.40 7.96
C PRO A 170 20.29 -11.70 7.85
N ALA A 171 20.39 -10.71 6.97
CA ALA A 171 21.55 -9.83 6.84
C ALA A 171 21.79 -8.87 8.01
N LEU A 172 20.81 -8.65 8.89
CA LEU A 172 20.96 -7.81 10.08
C LEU A 172 21.48 -8.69 11.22
N ASP A 173 22.63 -8.35 11.78
CA ASP A 173 23.12 -9.00 13.00
C ASP A 173 22.28 -8.60 14.23
N GLY A 174 22.55 -9.20 15.39
CA GLY A 174 21.76 -8.95 16.61
C GLY A 174 21.64 -7.45 16.97
N PRO A 175 22.74 -6.69 17.07
CA PRO A 175 22.69 -5.25 17.33
C PRO A 175 21.96 -4.44 16.24
N ALA A 176 22.20 -4.73 14.97
CA ALA A 176 21.51 -4.08 13.86
C ALA A 176 20.00 -4.35 13.88
N GLN A 177 19.62 -5.59 14.21
CA GLN A 177 18.23 -6.01 14.31
C GLN A 177 17.51 -5.28 15.45
N ILE A 178 18.13 -5.15 16.63
CA ILE A 178 17.58 -4.38 17.77
C ILE A 178 17.37 -2.90 17.40
N THR A 179 18.22 -2.36 16.52
CA THR A 179 18.19 -0.94 16.14
C THR A 179 16.96 -0.59 15.29
N VAL A 180 16.59 -1.49 14.37
CA VAL A 180 15.45 -1.30 13.45
C VAL A 180 14.12 -1.79 14.02
N GLU A 181 14.15 -2.63 15.05
CA GLU A 181 12.93 -3.15 15.66
C GLU A 181 12.09 -2.09 16.37
N SER A 182 10.77 -2.31 16.30
CA SER A 182 9.79 -1.65 17.15
C SER A 182 9.24 -2.68 18.16
N PRO A 183 8.81 -2.23 19.36
CA PRO A 183 8.13 -3.07 20.35
C PRO A 183 7.03 -3.97 19.76
N GLY A 184 6.87 -5.17 20.32
CA GLY A 184 5.89 -6.16 19.83
C GLY A 184 6.45 -7.18 18.82
N GLY A 185 7.70 -7.02 18.38
CA GLY A 185 8.46 -8.01 17.60
C GLY A 185 8.11 -8.02 16.12
N GLY A 186 9.03 -7.50 15.27
CA GLY A 186 9.00 -7.74 13.83
C GLY A 186 9.02 -9.24 13.55
N GLY A 187 8.10 -9.73 12.72
CA GLY A 187 7.91 -11.18 12.49
C GLY A 187 7.12 -11.94 13.57
N ALA A 188 6.64 -11.31 14.65
CA ALA A 188 5.81 -11.99 15.64
C ALA A 188 4.38 -12.22 15.11
N GLY A 189 4.12 -13.46 14.69
CA GLY A 189 2.79 -14.00 14.46
C GLY A 189 2.41 -14.26 13.00
N SER A 190 1.53 -15.24 12.81
CA SER A 190 0.97 -15.68 11.52
C SER A 190 0.25 -14.59 10.72
N ALA A 191 -0.06 -13.43 11.33
CA ALA A 191 -0.78 -12.33 10.68
C ALA A 191 0.12 -11.25 10.04
N GLY A 192 1.37 -11.08 10.51
CA GLY A 192 2.19 -9.92 10.14
C GLY A 192 2.93 -10.07 8.80
N LEU A 193 3.61 -11.21 8.61
CA LEU A 193 4.42 -11.47 7.42
C LEU A 193 3.60 -11.64 6.14
N PRO A 194 2.48 -12.40 6.13
CA PRO A 194 1.61 -12.43 4.96
C PRO A 194 1.15 -11.03 4.54
N ALA A 195 0.90 -10.14 5.51
CA ALA A 195 0.51 -8.78 5.19
C ALA A 195 1.61 -7.98 4.51
N LEU A 196 2.83 -8.04 5.04
CA LEU A 196 3.99 -7.41 4.42
C LEU A 196 4.22 -7.86 2.97
N LEU A 197 4.01 -9.14 2.66
CA LEU A 197 4.24 -9.69 1.32
C LEU A 197 3.36 -9.02 0.26
N PHE A 198 2.06 -8.80 0.55
CA PHE A 198 1.20 -8.09 -0.40
C PHE A 198 1.49 -6.58 -0.44
N HIS A 199 1.88 -5.97 0.69
CA HIS A 199 2.32 -4.57 0.73
C HIS A 199 3.53 -4.35 -0.20
N LEU A 200 4.56 -5.19 -0.08
CA LEU A 200 5.75 -5.15 -0.92
C LEU A 200 5.43 -5.39 -2.40
N LYS A 201 4.55 -6.36 -2.71
CA LYS A 201 4.10 -6.60 -4.08
C LYS A 201 3.39 -5.38 -4.66
N VAL A 202 2.54 -4.71 -3.89
CA VAL A 202 1.85 -3.51 -4.36
C VAL A 202 2.84 -2.36 -4.55
N ALA A 203 3.71 -2.09 -3.58
CA ALA A 203 4.72 -1.03 -3.66
C ALA A 203 5.68 -1.21 -4.85
N GLY A 204 6.20 -2.43 -5.06
CA GLY A 204 7.13 -2.72 -6.14
C GLY A 204 6.51 -2.79 -7.53
N CYS A 205 5.18 -2.90 -7.63
CA CYS A 205 4.45 -2.96 -8.92
C CYS A 205 3.52 -1.76 -9.12
N ALA A 206 3.66 -0.69 -8.32
CA ALA A 206 2.77 0.45 -8.42
C ALA A 206 3.09 1.30 -9.65
N PRO A 207 2.11 2.01 -10.24
CA PRO A 207 2.35 2.89 -11.38
C PRO A 207 3.46 3.91 -11.12
N GLY A 208 4.40 4.02 -12.07
CA GLY A 208 5.48 4.99 -12.06
C GLY A 208 6.58 4.79 -11.04
N VAL A 209 6.60 3.68 -10.29
CA VAL A 209 7.74 3.42 -9.39
C VAL A 209 9.00 3.09 -10.20
N PRO A 210 10.19 3.54 -9.77
CA PRO A 210 11.45 3.15 -10.39
C PRO A 210 11.66 1.63 -10.32
N LYS A 211 12.40 1.07 -11.30
CA LYS A 211 12.75 -0.35 -11.32
C LYS A 211 13.43 -0.83 -10.03
N GLU A 212 14.22 0.04 -9.39
CA GLU A 212 14.84 -0.22 -8.08
C GLU A 212 13.82 -0.68 -7.03
N TYR A 213 12.59 -0.13 -7.03
CA TYR A 213 11.56 -0.46 -6.05
C TYR A 213 11.08 -1.90 -6.25
N TRP A 214 10.86 -2.29 -7.52
CA TRP A 214 10.51 -3.64 -7.89
C TRP A 214 11.61 -4.63 -7.51
N GLU A 215 12.86 -4.32 -7.87
CA GLU A 215 14.02 -5.20 -7.63
C GLU A 215 14.24 -5.41 -6.14
N TRP A 216 14.17 -4.35 -5.35
CA TRP A 216 14.35 -4.42 -3.91
C TRP A 216 13.19 -5.17 -3.23
N ALA A 217 11.93 -4.84 -3.57
CA ALA A 217 10.77 -5.53 -3.03
C ALA A 217 10.81 -7.03 -3.36
N LEU A 218 11.14 -7.38 -4.60
CA LEU A 218 11.31 -8.78 -5.02
C LEU A 218 12.43 -9.46 -4.21
N GLY A 219 13.55 -8.79 -3.99
CA GLY A 219 14.67 -9.28 -3.20
C GLY A 219 14.29 -9.62 -1.75
N ILE A 220 13.47 -8.77 -1.12
CA ILE A 220 12.93 -9.03 0.22
C ILE A 220 12.01 -10.27 0.20
N ILE A 221 11.07 -10.34 -0.73
CA ILE A 221 10.14 -11.48 -0.83
C ILE A 221 10.90 -12.79 -1.14
N GLN A 222 11.93 -12.74 -2.00
CA GLN A 222 12.83 -13.86 -2.29
C GLN A 222 13.55 -14.33 -1.03
N THR A 223 14.03 -13.40 -0.20
CA THR A 223 14.72 -13.74 1.03
C THR A 223 13.76 -14.34 2.05
N ILE A 224 12.54 -13.82 2.19
CA ILE A 224 11.49 -14.42 3.03
C ILE A 224 11.14 -15.84 2.55
N TRP A 225 11.01 -16.06 1.23
CA TRP A 225 10.79 -17.39 0.67
C TRP A 225 11.95 -18.34 1.00
N GLY A 226 13.20 -17.90 0.80
CA GLY A 226 14.38 -18.72 1.07
C GLY A 226 14.55 -19.08 2.55
N ASP A 227 14.20 -18.15 3.45
CA ASP A 227 14.31 -18.32 4.89
C ASP A 227 13.15 -19.16 5.47
N MET A 228 11.92 -18.96 4.99
CA MET A 228 10.71 -19.50 5.63
C MET A 228 9.91 -20.51 4.78
N GLY A 229 10.19 -20.65 3.48
CA GLY A 229 9.45 -21.55 2.59
C GLY A 229 7.96 -21.19 2.41
N MET A 230 7.58 -19.93 2.63
CA MET A 230 6.17 -19.50 2.59
C MET A 230 5.58 -19.52 1.16
N LEU A 231 4.62 -20.41 0.89
CA LEU A 231 3.93 -20.47 -0.42
C LEU A 231 3.33 -19.11 -0.85
N HIS A 232 2.88 -18.30 0.11
CA HIS A 232 2.39 -16.96 -0.20
C HIS A 232 3.48 -16.04 -0.76
N ALA A 233 4.72 -16.12 -0.24
CA ALA A 233 5.85 -15.37 -0.79
C ALA A 233 6.15 -15.81 -2.23
N ARG A 234 6.13 -17.12 -2.50
CA ARG A 234 6.27 -17.64 -3.86
C ARG A 234 5.21 -17.08 -4.81
N SER A 235 3.94 -17.11 -4.41
CA SER A 235 2.85 -16.55 -5.20
C SER A 235 3.03 -15.06 -5.50
N MET A 236 3.47 -14.26 -4.52
CA MET A 236 3.75 -12.84 -4.73
C MET A 236 4.91 -12.62 -5.70
N MET A 237 6.00 -13.40 -5.61
CA MET A 237 7.11 -13.31 -6.58
C MET A 237 6.67 -13.62 -8.01
N GLU A 238 5.88 -14.67 -8.19
CA GLU A 238 5.34 -15.05 -9.51
C GLU A 238 4.47 -13.93 -10.09
N ALA A 239 3.61 -13.32 -9.26
CA ALA A 239 2.81 -12.17 -9.66
C ALA A 239 3.65 -10.93 -10.03
N MET A 240 4.71 -10.64 -9.27
CA MET A 240 5.62 -9.51 -9.56
C MET A 240 6.39 -9.71 -10.87
N ARG A 241 6.84 -10.94 -11.17
CA ARG A 241 7.51 -11.26 -12.45
C ARG A 241 6.55 -11.16 -13.63
N ALA A 242 5.33 -11.66 -13.49
CA ALA A 242 4.30 -11.53 -14.53
C ALA A 242 3.94 -10.05 -14.80
N HIS A 243 3.96 -9.20 -13.78
CA HIS A 243 3.79 -7.76 -13.94
C HIS A 243 4.93 -7.13 -14.75
N GLU A 244 6.18 -7.39 -14.38
CA GLU A 244 7.37 -6.89 -15.10
C GLU A 244 7.36 -7.33 -16.58
N ASP A 245 7.07 -8.60 -16.84
CA ASP A 245 6.93 -9.13 -18.21
C ASP A 245 5.87 -8.36 -19.01
N THR A 246 4.78 -7.96 -18.36
CA THR A 246 3.70 -7.18 -18.99
C THR A 246 4.19 -5.77 -19.31
N VAL A 247 4.82 -5.08 -18.35
CA VAL A 247 5.36 -3.72 -18.54
C VAL A 247 6.40 -3.68 -19.66
N LEU A 248 7.30 -4.66 -19.72
CA LEU A 248 8.31 -4.77 -20.79
C LEU A 248 7.67 -4.95 -22.16
N ARG A 249 6.64 -5.80 -22.28
CA ARG A 249 5.92 -6.02 -23.55
C ARG A 249 5.17 -4.78 -24.01
N THR A 250 4.48 -4.11 -23.11
CA THR A 250 3.68 -2.93 -23.43
C THR A 250 4.56 -1.70 -23.73
N GLY A 251 5.70 -1.57 -23.04
CA GLY A 251 6.74 -0.60 -23.38
C GLY A 251 7.37 -0.85 -24.75
N ALA A 252 7.72 -2.11 -25.06
CA ALA A 252 8.27 -2.49 -26.37
C ALA A 252 7.28 -2.30 -27.53
N ALA A 253 5.97 -2.38 -27.27
CA ALA A 253 4.93 -2.11 -28.26
C ALA A 253 4.72 -0.61 -28.55
N GLY A 254 5.42 0.30 -27.84
CA GLY A 254 5.27 1.76 -28.01
C GLY A 254 3.92 2.31 -27.54
N ILE A 255 3.12 1.51 -26.82
CA ILE A 255 1.77 1.87 -26.38
C ILE A 255 1.80 2.75 -25.11
N LEU A 256 2.97 2.86 -24.45
CA LEU A 256 3.09 3.40 -23.08
C LEU A 256 4.21 4.44 -22.87
N ALA A 257 4.71 5.10 -23.91
CA ALA A 257 5.88 5.97 -23.77
C ALA A 257 5.69 7.16 -22.78
N ASP A 258 4.45 7.55 -22.45
CA ASP A 258 4.20 8.78 -21.68
C ASP A 258 3.34 8.63 -20.39
N ASP A 259 2.97 7.42 -19.94
CA ASP A 259 1.94 7.27 -18.88
C ASP A 259 2.21 6.21 -17.77
N TRP A 260 3.45 5.79 -17.53
CA TRP A 260 3.82 4.97 -16.35
C TRP A 260 5.06 5.52 -15.64
#